data_AF-A0A356TAZ9-F1
#
_entry.id   AF-A0A356TAZ9-F1
#
_cell.length_a   1.000
_cell.length_b   1.000
_cell.length_c   1.000
_cell.angle_alpha   90.00
_cell.angle_beta   90.00
_cell.angle_gamma   90.00
#
_symmetry.space_group_name_H-M   'P 1'
#
loop_
_entity.id
_entity.type
_entity.pdbx_description
1 polymer ?
#
loop_
_entity_poly.entity_id
_entity_poly.type
_entity_poly.pdbx_seq_one_letter_code
_entity_poly.pdbx_strand_id
1 'polypeptide(L)'
;MVALALGACDDASGGDAGLDGAAQGDAGLDAGPTCTVLDWSPDGGGLTRWPEPRLLVDDATTETGQRLFFDEAVYPTLVRTLRGYRQVFTEDLGELDGFGINAEAFFQFGRAFDPDALPRLTDASSGLGVAVLPERGEPSLRPASVDTTDDDRTLLFAPLRPLPAKTTAFAFVTRALIDAAGGCLEPSEAMATEIASPSSAAAVDALVSLGVIDSADDLVALTVYPTQSIEEDTIAVADDVDAREAPGFEAAPSCAEEALWIRCDARVTLNDYRDEDGV
;
A
#
# COMPACT_ATOMS: atom_id res chain seq x y z
N MET A 1 -5.77 -16.94 3.00
CA MET A 1 -6.62 -16.82 1.80
C MET A 1 -6.73 -15.33 1.58
N VAL A 2 -5.92 -14.75 0.69
CA VAL A 2 -5.80 -13.29 0.57
C VAL A 2 -6.96 -12.79 -0.29
N ALA A 3 -7.91 -12.10 0.34
CA ALA A 3 -8.89 -11.28 -0.36
C ALA A 3 -8.36 -9.85 -0.36
N LEU A 4 -7.73 -9.45 -1.46
CA LEU A 4 -7.47 -8.04 -1.77
C LEU A 4 -8.84 -7.41 -2.08
N ALA A 5 -9.45 -6.78 -1.09
CA ALA A 5 -10.67 -6.01 -1.27
C ALA A 5 -10.30 -4.59 -1.72
N LEU A 6 -10.30 -4.36 -3.04
CA LEU A 6 -10.45 -3.01 -3.59
C LEU A 6 -11.85 -2.51 -3.20
N GLY A 7 -11.90 -1.47 -2.37
CA GLY A 7 -13.13 -0.92 -1.82
C GLY A 7 -14.09 -0.44 -2.90
N ALA A 8 -15.20 -1.16 -3.06
CA ALA A 8 -16.42 -0.66 -3.68
C ALA A 8 -17.52 -0.68 -2.62
N CYS A 9 -18.05 0.49 -2.29
CA CYS A 9 -19.23 0.63 -1.44
C CYS A 9 -20.45 0.03 -2.16
N ASP A 10 -21.12 -0.94 -1.54
CA ASP A 10 -22.58 -0.96 -1.55
C ASP A 10 -23.15 -1.78 -0.37
N ASP A 11 -24.15 -1.19 0.28
CA ASP A 11 -24.90 -1.73 1.41
C ASP A 11 -25.99 -2.70 0.91
N ALA A 12 -26.02 -3.94 1.41
CA ALA A 12 -27.25 -4.73 1.53
C ALA A 12 -27.10 -5.98 2.41
N SER A 13 -27.48 -5.82 3.68
CA SER A 13 -28.24 -6.73 4.55
C SER A 13 -28.39 -8.24 4.21
N GLY A 14 -27.99 -9.07 5.18
CA GLY A 14 -28.88 -10.00 5.88
C GLY A 14 -29.10 -11.40 5.30
N GLY A 15 -28.58 -12.43 6.00
CA GLY A 15 -28.93 -13.82 5.72
C GLY A 15 -28.23 -14.82 6.65
N ASP A 16 -28.86 -15.09 7.77
CA ASP A 16 -28.55 -16.11 8.79
C ASP A 16 -28.42 -17.53 8.19
N ALA A 17 -27.35 -18.24 8.57
CA ALA A 17 -27.27 -19.69 8.47
C ALA A 17 -26.31 -20.22 9.54
N GLY A 18 -26.83 -20.36 10.76
CA GLY A 18 -26.19 -21.12 11.82
C GLY A 18 -25.95 -22.59 11.45
N LEU A 19 -24.77 -23.10 11.83
CA LEU A 19 -24.52 -24.51 12.08
C LEU A 19 -23.76 -24.63 13.39
N ASP A 20 -24.46 -25.16 14.39
CA ASP A 20 -23.97 -25.47 15.72
C ASP A 20 -22.88 -26.56 15.71
N GLY A 21 -21.86 -26.33 16.55
CA GLY A 21 -21.47 -27.32 17.55
C GLY A 21 -20.41 -28.35 17.16
N ALA A 22 -19.15 -28.00 17.35
CA ALA A 22 -18.13 -28.95 17.79
C ALA A 22 -17.17 -28.27 18.78
N ALA A 23 -17.41 -28.56 20.06
CA ALA A 23 -16.51 -28.59 21.21
C ALA A 23 -15.25 -27.72 21.20
N GLN A 24 -15.24 -26.80 22.16
CA GLN A 24 -14.06 -26.25 22.85
C GLN A 24 -12.91 -27.27 22.92
N GLY A 25 -11.88 -27.04 22.12
CA GLY A 25 -10.53 -27.46 22.40
C GLY A 25 -9.77 -26.19 22.74
N ASP A 26 -9.54 -25.99 24.03
CA ASP A 26 -8.52 -25.09 24.58
C ASP A 26 -7.17 -25.59 24.04
N ALA A 27 -6.83 -25.20 22.81
CA ALA A 27 -5.54 -25.43 22.21
C ALA A 27 -4.60 -24.46 22.91
N GLY A 28 -4.07 -24.92 24.05
CA GLY A 28 -3.14 -24.19 24.87
C GLY A 28 -2.06 -23.54 24.01
N LEU A 29 -1.75 -22.30 24.36
CA LEU A 29 -0.61 -21.54 23.89
C LEU A 29 0.67 -22.34 24.18
N ASP A 30 1.04 -23.24 23.28
CA ASP A 30 2.37 -23.84 23.25
C ASP A 30 3.34 -22.79 22.68
N ALA A 31 3.71 -21.84 23.53
CA ALA A 31 4.69 -20.79 23.25
C ALA A 31 6.04 -21.15 23.89
N GLY A 32 6.57 -22.34 23.57
CA GLY A 32 8.02 -22.58 23.63
C GLY A 32 8.77 -21.57 22.75
N PRO A 33 10.10 -21.38 22.93
CA PRO A 33 10.81 -20.21 22.40
C PRO A 33 11.02 -20.34 20.89
N THR A 34 10.01 -19.97 20.11
CA THR A 34 10.15 -19.59 18.72
C THR A 34 9.67 -18.15 18.60
N CYS A 35 10.59 -17.26 18.27
CA CYS A 35 10.29 -15.85 18.08
C CYS A 35 9.16 -15.65 17.05
N THR A 36 8.42 -14.56 17.17
CA THR A 36 7.59 -14.07 16.08
C THR A 36 8.55 -13.56 15.01
N VAL A 37 8.61 -14.24 13.87
CA VAL A 37 9.53 -13.90 12.77
C VAL A 37 8.71 -13.36 11.60
N LEU A 38 9.24 -12.34 10.91
CA LEU A 38 8.67 -11.87 9.65
C LEU A 38 8.67 -12.99 8.60
N ASP A 39 7.57 -13.18 7.87
CA ASP A 39 7.41 -14.24 6.85
C ASP A 39 7.96 -13.84 5.46
N TRP A 40 8.78 -12.77 5.39
CA TRP A 40 9.29 -12.27 4.11
C TRP A 40 10.50 -13.06 3.61
N SER A 41 10.40 -13.50 2.35
CA SER A 41 11.51 -14.08 1.59
C SER A 41 11.38 -13.68 0.11
N PRO A 42 12.49 -13.25 -0.55
CA PRO A 42 12.47 -12.95 -1.97
C PRO A 42 12.14 -14.20 -2.81
N ASP A 43 12.44 -15.40 -2.36
CA ASP A 43 12.17 -16.62 -3.12
C ASP A 43 10.84 -17.29 -2.73
N GLY A 44 10.06 -16.66 -1.84
CA GLY A 44 8.81 -17.22 -1.30
C GLY A 44 7.64 -17.28 -2.28
N GLY A 45 7.72 -16.55 -3.41
CA GLY A 45 6.72 -16.58 -4.48
C GLY A 45 5.34 -15.99 -4.16
N GLY A 46 5.19 -15.36 -2.99
CA GLY A 46 3.99 -14.65 -2.54
C GLY A 46 4.32 -13.25 -2.03
N LEU A 47 3.29 -12.44 -1.79
CA LEU A 47 3.41 -11.11 -1.18
C LEU A 47 3.12 -11.22 0.31
N THR A 48 4.17 -11.18 1.13
CA THR A 48 4.08 -11.15 2.60
C THR A 48 4.47 -9.78 3.18
N ARG A 49 4.74 -8.81 2.29
CA ARG A 49 4.83 -7.39 2.60
C ARG A 49 4.24 -6.56 1.47
N TRP A 50 3.89 -5.33 1.78
CA TRP A 50 3.58 -4.30 0.82
C TRP A 50 3.87 -2.91 1.40
N PRO A 51 4.27 -1.91 0.60
CA PRO A 51 4.79 -2.01 -0.76
C PRO A 51 5.94 -3.03 -0.93
N GLU A 52 6.06 -3.62 -2.11
CA GLU A 52 7.09 -4.63 -2.42
C GLU A 52 8.10 -4.06 -3.42
N PRO A 53 9.29 -3.63 -2.95
CA PRO A 53 10.33 -3.00 -3.77
C PRO A 53 10.78 -3.83 -4.97
N ARG A 54 10.60 -5.15 -4.96
CA ARG A 54 10.94 -6.01 -6.11
C ARG A 54 9.99 -5.85 -7.29
N LEU A 55 8.87 -5.17 -7.10
CA LEU A 55 8.02 -4.70 -8.18
C LEU A 55 8.59 -3.44 -8.82
N LEU A 56 9.65 -2.82 -8.30
CA LEU A 56 10.24 -1.63 -8.91
C LEU A 56 11.38 -2.03 -9.84
N VAL A 57 11.40 -1.40 -11.02
CA VAL A 57 12.52 -1.42 -11.96
C VAL A 57 12.93 0.01 -12.28
N ASP A 58 14.22 0.23 -12.52
CA ASP A 58 14.72 1.54 -12.92
C ASP A 58 14.18 1.91 -14.31
N ASP A 59 13.60 3.10 -14.42
CA ASP A 59 13.14 3.68 -15.68
C ASP A 59 13.35 5.19 -15.67
N ALA A 60 14.42 5.65 -16.32
CA ALA A 60 14.75 7.07 -16.39
C ALA A 60 13.76 7.92 -17.22
N THR A 61 12.75 7.30 -17.84
CA THR A 61 11.69 8.02 -18.58
C THR A 61 10.52 8.43 -17.70
N THR A 62 10.42 7.92 -16.47
CA THR A 62 9.39 8.31 -15.50
C THR A 62 9.88 9.41 -14.56
N GLU A 63 8.95 10.08 -13.88
CA GLU A 63 9.28 11.23 -13.03
C GLU A 63 9.98 10.83 -11.73
N THR A 64 9.68 9.65 -11.20
CA THR A 64 10.36 9.05 -10.03
C THR A 64 11.66 8.34 -10.41
N GLY A 65 11.93 8.13 -11.70
CA GLY A 65 13.02 7.28 -12.20
C GLY A 65 12.78 5.78 -12.01
N GLN A 66 11.59 5.37 -11.59
CA GLN A 66 11.20 3.98 -11.41
C GLN A 66 9.86 3.68 -12.09
N ARG A 67 9.61 2.40 -12.35
CA ARG A 67 8.35 1.87 -12.87
C ARG A 67 7.97 0.60 -12.13
N LEU A 68 6.68 0.36 -11.92
CA LEU A 68 6.21 -0.91 -11.42
C LEU A 68 6.23 -1.97 -12.53
N PHE A 69 6.77 -3.15 -12.21
CA PHE A 69 6.87 -4.28 -13.12
C PHE A 69 6.60 -5.57 -12.35
N PHE A 70 5.65 -6.36 -12.86
CA PHE A 70 5.32 -7.64 -12.27
C PHE A 70 5.97 -8.79 -13.05
N ASP A 71 6.93 -9.46 -12.42
CA ASP A 71 7.54 -10.68 -12.97
C ASP A 71 6.79 -11.94 -12.50
N GLU A 72 6.11 -12.60 -13.44
CA GLU A 72 5.41 -13.86 -13.18
C GLU A 72 6.32 -14.98 -12.66
N ALA A 73 7.60 -14.97 -13.04
CA ALA A 73 8.57 -15.97 -12.58
C ALA A 73 8.91 -15.76 -11.10
N VAL A 74 8.85 -14.52 -10.62
CA VAL A 74 9.07 -14.16 -9.23
C VAL A 74 7.83 -14.46 -8.37
N TYR A 75 6.63 -14.26 -8.90
CA TYR A 75 5.36 -14.42 -8.16
C TYR A 75 4.45 -15.51 -8.75
N PRO A 76 4.91 -16.77 -8.88
CA PRO A 76 4.15 -17.82 -9.58
C PRO A 76 2.84 -18.18 -8.87
N THR A 77 2.78 -18.05 -7.54
CA THR A 77 1.57 -18.33 -6.76
C THR A 77 0.52 -17.24 -6.94
N LEU A 78 0.95 -15.98 -7.06
CA LEU A 78 0.06 -14.85 -7.26
C LEU A 78 -0.60 -14.91 -8.64
N VAL A 79 0.17 -15.19 -9.69
CA VAL A 79 -0.34 -15.41 -11.06
C VAL A 79 -1.42 -16.47 -11.10
N ARG A 80 -1.21 -17.59 -10.39
CA ARG A 80 -2.19 -18.69 -10.37
C ARG A 80 -3.51 -18.26 -9.73
N THR A 81 -3.45 -17.42 -8.71
CA THR A 81 -4.61 -16.96 -7.94
C THR A 81 -5.35 -15.83 -8.66
N LEU A 82 -4.60 -14.89 -9.26
CA LEU A 82 -5.13 -13.67 -9.87
C LEU A 82 -5.29 -13.76 -11.39
N ARG A 83 -5.48 -14.96 -11.95
CA ARG A 83 -5.56 -15.16 -13.42
C ARG A 83 -6.51 -14.20 -14.13
N GLY A 84 -7.63 -13.84 -13.51
CA GLY A 84 -8.60 -12.90 -14.08
C GLY A 84 -8.10 -11.46 -14.18
N TYR A 85 -7.10 -11.09 -13.37
CA TYR A 85 -6.49 -9.76 -13.33
C TYR A 85 -5.09 -9.75 -13.92
N ARG A 86 -4.68 -10.82 -14.62
CA ARG A 86 -3.32 -10.95 -15.16
C ARG A 86 -2.92 -9.73 -15.99
N GLN A 87 -3.81 -9.27 -16.87
CA GLN A 87 -3.57 -8.11 -17.72
C GLN A 87 -3.22 -6.86 -16.91
N VAL A 88 -3.96 -6.60 -15.82
CA VAL A 88 -3.69 -5.46 -14.92
C VAL A 88 -2.29 -5.54 -14.33
N PHE A 89 -1.83 -6.72 -13.92
CA PHE A 89 -0.49 -6.87 -13.35
C PHE A 89 0.62 -6.80 -14.40
N THR A 90 0.40 -7.33 -15.61
CA THR A 90 1.46 -7.46 -16.62
C THR A 90 1.52 -6.30 -17.62
N GLU A 91 0.43 -5.56 -17.81
CA GLU A 91 0.32 -4.46 -18.77
C GLU A 91 0.13 -3.14 -18.02
N ASP A 92 -0.96 -3.00 -17.25
CA ASP A 92 -1.36 -1.71 -16.66
C ASP A 92 -0.46 -1.26 -15.51
N LEU A 93 0.10 -2.20 -14.73
CA LEU A 93 1.00 -1.88 -13.63
C LEU A 93 2.25 -1.12 -14.13
N GLY A 94 2.67 -1.39 -15.36
CA GLY A 94 3.78 -0.70 -16.04
C GLY A 94 3.53 0.79 -16.28
N GLU A 95 2.29 1.27 -16.19
CA GLU A 95 2.00 2.68 -16.34
C GLU A 95 2.30 3.48 -15.07
N LEU A 96 2.49 2.79 -13.93
CA LEU A 96 2.73 3.42 -12.64
C LEU A 96 4.23 3.60 -12.39
N ASP A 97 4.60 4.81 -11.97
CA ASP A 97 5.98 5.18 -11.64
C ASP A 97 6.30 5.07 -10.13
N GLY A 98 5.38 4.56 -9.33
CA GLY A 98 5.59 4.36 -7.91
C GLY A 98 4.37 3.75 -7.25
N PHE A 99 4.41 3.64 -5.93
CA PHE A 99 3.26 3.17 -5.16
C PHE A 99 2.30 4.32 -4.86
N GLY A 100 1.02 3.98 -4.70
CA GLY A 100 -0.01 4.96 -4.36
C GLY A 100 0.34 5.80 -3.12
N ILE A 101 0.06 7.10 -3.17
CA ILE A 101 0.25 8.01 -2.03
C ILE A 101 -0.62 7.65 -0.81
N ASN A 102 -1.68 6.87 -1.02
CA ASN A 102 -2.56 6.34 0.02
C ASN A 102 -2.35 4.84 0.24
N ALA A 103 -1.27 4.25 -0.30
CA ALA A 103 -1.02 2.83 -0.14
C ALA A 103 -0.89 2.50 1.35
N GLU A 104 -1.75 1.60 1.81
CA GLU A 104 -1.54 0.91 3.08
C GLU A 104 -0.25 0.10 2.96
N ALA A 105 0.53 0.02 4.02
CA ALA A 105 1.66 -0.87 4.10
C ALA A 105 1.30 -2.06 5.00
N PHE A 106 1.89 -3.22 4.72
CA PHE A 106 1.70 -4.40 5.56
C PHE A 106 2.95 -5.24 5.68
N PHE A 107 3.05 -5.97 6.79
CA PHE A 107 4.05 -7.01 7.03
C PHE A 107 3.39 -8.22 7.68
N GLN A 108 3.57 -9.40 7.08
CA GLN A 108 3.07 -10.66 7.61
C GLN A 108 4.13 -11.39 8.43
N PHE A 109 3.71 -11.97 9.55
CA PHE A 109 4.55 -12.68 10.50
C PHE A 109 4.06 -14.11 10.74
N GLY A 110 4.97 -14.98 11.18
CA GLY A 110 4.65 -16.39 11.42
C GLY A 110 3.71 -16.62 12.62
N ARG A 111 3.46 -15.60 13.46
CA ARG A 111 2.63 -15.68 14.67
C ARG A 111 1.77 -14.42 14.82
N ALA A 112 0.68 -14.57 15.57
CA ALA A 112 -0.29 -13.51 15.83
C ALA A 112 0.27 -12.47 16.81
N PHE A 113 -0.12 -11.21 16.62
CA PHE A 113 0.06 -10.13 17.59
C PHE A 113 -1.14 -10.06 18.54
N ASP A 114 -0.92 -9.54 19.74
CA ASP A 114 -2.01 -9.10 20.62
C ASP A 114 -2.53 -7.72 20.14
N PRO A 115 -3.74 -7.63 19.57
CA PRO A 115 -4.27 -6.37 19.05
C PRO A 115 -4.54 -5.33 20.14
N ASP A 116 -4.78 -5.75 21.39
CA ASP A 116 -5.01 -4.83 22.50
C ASP A 116 -3.70 -4.19 23.00
N ALA A 117 -2.56 -4.81 22.69
CA ALA A 117 -1.22 -4.29 23.00
C ALA A 117 -0.64 -3.40 21.89
N LEU A 118 -1.27 -3.36 20.71
CA LEU A 118 -0.83 -2.52 19.60
C LEU A 118 -1.31 -1.07 19.77
N PRO A 119 -0.48 -0.07 19.37
CA PRO A 119 -0.95 1.31 19.30
C PRO A 119 -1.96 1.43 18.16
N ARG A 120 -3.05 2.18 18.37
CA ARG A 120 -4.05 2.42 17.30
C ARG A 120 -3.60 3.42 16.24
N LEU A 121 -2.74 4.35 16.64
CA LEU A 121 -2.17 5.40 15.80
C LEU A 121 -0.66 5.46 16.04
N THR A 122 0.09 5.69 14.97
CA THR A 122 1.55 5.73 15.03
C THR A 122 2.09 7.09 15.47
N ASP A 123 3.15 7.03 16.26
CA ASP A 123 4.05 8.12 16.62
C ASP A 123 5.50 7.61 16.73
N ALA A 124 6.44 8.46 17.13
CA ALA A 124 7.86 8.09 17.22
C ALA A 124 8.15 6.97 18.24
N SER A 125 7.29 6.80 19.25
CA SER A 125 7.45 5.79 20.30
C SER A 125 6.70 4.48 20.03
N SER A 126 5.87 4.46 18.97
CA SER A 126 4.97 3.35 18.67
C SER A 126 5.71 2.07 18.27
N GLY A 127 6.96 2.18 17.80
CA GLY A 127 7.75 1.03 17.36
C GLY A 127 7.37 0.48 15.99
N LEU A 128 6.48 1.15 15.27
CA LEU A 128 6.09 0.88 13.88
C LEU A 128 5.57 2.16 13.24
N GLY A 129 5.53 2.19 11.91
CA GLY A 129 4.79 3.22 11.19
C GLY A 129 5.31 3.49 9.79
N VAL A 130 4.98 4.69 9.31
CA VAL A 130 5.33 5.19 7.98
C VAL A 130 6.10 6.49 8.14
N ALA A 131 7.16 6.66 7.38
CA ALA A 131 7.93 7.89 7.31
C ALA A 131 8.24 8.23 5.84
N VAL A 132 8.60 9.49 5.63
CA VAL A 132 8.98 10.02 4.32
C VAL A 132 10.32 10.72 4.41
N LEU A 133 11.10 10.61 3.34
CA LEU A 133 12.37 11.29 3.13
C LEU A 133 12.28 12.07 1.82
N PRO A 134 11.95 13.37 1.87
CA PRO A 134 11.98 14.24 0.70
C PRO A 134 13.40 14.38 0.14
N GLU A 135 13.54 14.55 -1.18
CA GLU A 135 14.85 14.84 -1.81
C GLU A 135 15.50 16.09 -1.20
N ARG A 136 14.66 17.07 -0.85
CA ARG A 136 15.04 18.30 -0.15
C ARG A 136 14.17 18.48 1.07
N GLY A 137 14.67 18.09 2.23
CA GLY A 137 13.97 18.29 3.49
C GLY A 137 14.52 17.39 4.59
N GLU A 138 13.95 17.55 5.78
CA GLU A 138 14.16 16.62 6.88
C GLU A 138 13.17 15.46 6.76
N PRO A 139 13.56 14.24 7.16
CA PRO A 139 12.63 13.13 7.23
C PRO A 139 11.51 13.46 8.22
N SER A 140 10.33 12.86 8.01
CA SER A 140 9.20 13.04 8.92
C SER A 140 8.36 11.79 9.05
N LEU A 141 7.84 11.55 10.26
CA LEU A 141 6.85 10.51 10.50
C LEU A 141 5.49 10.94 9.94
N ARG A 142 4.77 9.97 9.39
CA ARG A 142 3.42 10.13 8.87
C ARG A 142 2.47 9.38 9.81
N PRO A 143 1.50 10.08 10.43
CA PRO A 143 0.48 9.42 11.22
C PRO A 143 -0.24 8.36 10.39
N ALA A 144 -0.30 7.16 10.91
CA ALA A 144 -1.00 6.03 10.30
C ALA A 144 -1.90 5.36 11.34
N SER A 145 -3.04 4.82 10.91
CA SER A 145 -3.79 3.86 11.72
C SER A 145 -3.15 2.49 11.62
N VAL A 146 -3.22 1.73 12.71
CA VAL A 146 -2.69 0.37 12.80
C VAL A 146 -3.86 -0.59 13.00
N ASP A 147 -3.85 -1.67 12.23
CA ASP A 147 -4.79 -2.77 12.39
C ASP A 147 -4.09 -4.11 12.14
N THR A 148 -4.80 -5.20 12.39
CA THR A 148 -4.33 -6.56 12.13
C THR A 148 -5.26 -7.32 11.20
N THR A 149 -4.72 -8.30 10.48
CA THR A 149 -5.50 -9.24 9.66
C THR A 149 -4.82 -10.61 9.61
N ASP A 150 -5.41 -11.56 8.89
CA ASP A 150 -4.91 -12.95 8.74
C ASP A 150 -4.72 -13.69 10.07
N ASP A 151 -5.74 -13.65 10.93
CA ASP A 151 -5.70 -14.18 12.31
C ASP A 151 -4.63 -13.46 13.15
N ASP A 152 -4.62 -12.13 13.07
CA ASP A 152 -3.71 -11.21 13.75
C ASP A 152 -2.22 -11.33 13.41
N ARG A 153 -1.89 -12.03 12.33
CA ARG A 153 -0.50 -12.28 11.89
C ARG A 153 0.07 -11.22 10.96
N THR A 154 -0.80 -10.42 10.36
CA THR A 154 -0.40 -9.36 9.44
C THR A 154 -0.66 -8.02 10.10
N LEU A 155 0.38 -7.20 10.25
CA LEU A 155 0.25 -5.80 10.66
C LEU A 155 -0.08 -4.95 9.43
N LEU A 156 -1.11 -4.12 9.53
CA LEU A 156 -1.55 -3.15 8.53
C LEU A 156 -1.32 -1.73 9.04
N PHE A 157 -0.79 -0.85 8.19
CA PHE A 157 -0.62 0.57 8.49
C PHE A 157 -1.17 1.42 7.35
N ALA A 158 -2.22 2.17 7.62
CA ALA A 158 -2.85 3.06 6.64
C ALA A 158 -2.50 4.52 6.97
N PRO A 159 -1.77 5.25 6.10
CA PRO A 159 -1.52 6.68 6.30
C PRO A 159 -2.84 7.45 6.48
N LEU A 160 -2.94 8.27 7.53
CA LEU A 160 -4.15 9.09 7.78
C LEU A 160 -4.31 10.26 6.82
N ARG A 161 -3.23 10.58 6.09
CA ARG A 161 -3.20 11.57 5.03
C ARG A 161 -2.37 11.01 3.89
N PRO A 162 -2.68 11.39 2.64
CA PRO A 162 -1.83 11.06 1.52
C PRO A 162 -0.37 11.41 1.81
N LEU A 163 0.52 10.51 1.41
CA LEU A 163 1.95 10.75 1.39
C LEU A 163 2.26 11.78 0.28
N PRO A 164 3.31 12.61 0.43
CA PRO A 164 3.70 13.52 -0.65
C PRO A 164 4.06 12.73 -1.90
N ALA A 165 3.60 13.17 -3.08
CA ALA A 165 3.99 12.60 -4.37
C ALA A 165 5.51 12.66 -4.60
N LYS A 166 6.02 11.82 -5.51
CA LYS A 166 7.43 11.78 -5.94
C LYS A 166 8.45 11.76 -4.78
N THR A 167 8.09 11.14 -3.67
CA THR A 167 8.87 11.15 -2.45
C THR A 167 9.23 9.73 -2.04
N THR A 168 10.43 9.54 -1.49
CA THR A 168 10.81 8.27 -0.87
C THR A 168 10.02 8.11 0.42
N ALA A 169 9.19 7.07 0.49
CA ALA A 169 8.48 6.65 1.68
C ALA A 169 9.05 5.32 2.18
N PHE A 170 8.85 5.05 3.46
CA PHE A 170 9.19 3.76 4.03
C PHE A 170 8.26 3.40 5.18
N ALA A 171 7.87 2.13 5.21
CA ALA A 171 7.14 1.54 6.32
C ALA A 171 8.07 0.62 7.11
N PHE A 172 7.93 0.63 8.43
CA PHE A 172 8.86 -0.06 9.31
C PHE A 172 8.16 -0.68 10.53
N VAL A 173 8.80 -1.71 11.07
CA VAL A 173 8.47 -2.33 12.35
C VAL A 173 9.78 -2.53 13.12
N THR A 174 9.76 -2.22 14.41
CA THR A 174 10.91 -2.32 15.32
C THR A 174 10.68 -3.38 16.39
N ARG A 175 11.75 -3.72 17.12
CA ARG A 175 11.72 -4.61 18.28
C ARG A 175 10.97 -4.04 19.49
N ALA A 176 10.56 -2.77 19.47
CA ALA A 176 9.76 -2.20 20.56
C ALA A 176 8.37 -2.88 20.69
N LEU A 177 7.90 -3.58 19.65
CA LEU A 177 6.66 -4.36 19.68
C LEU A 177 6.78 -5.76 20.29
N ILE A 178 7.89 -6.07 20.98
CA ILE A 178 8.15 -7.40 21.53
C ILE A 178 7.04 -7.90 22.45
N ASP A 179 6.41 -7.01 23.22
CA ASP A 179 5.31 -7.35 24.13
C ASP A 179 4.06 -7.76 23.35
N ALA A 180 3.67 -6.97 22.34
CA ALA A 180 2.56 -7.30 21.44
C ALA A 180 2.82 -8.58 20.64
N ALA A 181 4.08 -8.91 20.37
CA ALA A 181 4.51 -10.12 19.69
C ALA A 181 4.60 -11.36 20.59
N GLY A 182 4.31 -11.24 21.90
CA GLY A 182 4.36 -12.36 22.85
C GLY A 182 5.77 -12.73 23.32
N GLY A 183 6.72 -11.80 23.28
CA GLY A 183 8.01 -11.89 23.98
C GLY A 183 9.25 -12.02 23.11
N CYS A 184 9.14 -12.25 21.80
CA CYS A 184 10.27 -12.13 20.87
C CYS A 184 9.78 -11.77 19.46
N LEU A 185 10.47 -10.83 18.81
CA LEU A 185 10.13 -10.35 17.47
C LEU A 185 11.43 -10.17 16.65
N GLU A 186 11.54 -10.86 15.52
CA GLU A 186 12.77 -10.96 14.73
C GLU A 186 12.52 -10.72 13.23
N PRO A 187 13.44 -10.07 12.50
CA PRO A 187 13.42 -10.05 11.05
C PRO A 187 13.62 -11.46 10.50
N SER A 188 13.17 -11.71 9.26
CA SER A 188 13.66 -12.85 8.50
C SER A 188 15.13 -12.67 8.12
N GLU A 189 15.84 -13.75 7.80
CA GLU A 189 17.24 -13.66 7.33
C GLU A 189 17.37 -12.77 6.09
N ALA A 190 16.40 -12.87 5.18
CA ALA A 190 16.36 -12.04 3.99
C ALA A 190 16.13 -10.56 4.34
N MET A 191 15.19 -10.26 5.25
CA MET A 191 14.91 -8.89 5.67
C MET A 191 16.10 -8.27 6.40
N ALA A 192 16.79 -9.02 7.26
CA ALA A 192 18.02 -8.56 7.90
C ALA A 192 19.09 -8.20 6.86
N THR A 193 19.21 -8.99 5.79
CA THR A 193 20.12 -8.70 4.67
C THR A 193 19.69 -7.42 3.92
N GLU A 194 18.40 -7.22 3.71
CA GLU A 194 17.86 -6.03 3.04
C GLU A 194 18.02 -4.76 3.89
N ILE A 195 17.80 -4.82 5.20
CA ILE A 195 18.03 -3.71 6.12
C ILE A 195 19.51 -3.29 6.09
N ALA A 196 20.44 -4.25 6.03
CA ALA A 196 21.87 -3.98 5.94
C ALA A 196 22.36 -3.53 4.54
N SER A 197 21.47 -3.52 3.54
CA SER A 197 21.84 -3.19 2.16
C SER A 197 22.03 -1.68 1.92
N PRO A 198 22.84 -1.26 0.94
CA PRO A 198 22.99 0.15 0.60
C PRO A 198 21.70 0.87 0.21
N SER A 199 20.72 0.15 -0.37
CA SER A 199 19.42 0.71 -0.74
C SER A 199 18.57 1.13 0.47
N SER A 200 18.79 0.51 1.64
CA SER A 200 18.06 0.82 2.86
C SER A 200 18.75 1.88 3.73
N ALA A 201 20.04 2.15 3.48
CA ALA A 201 20.88 2.99 4.34
C ALA A 201 20.28 4.37 4.62
N ALA A 202 19.77 5.06 3.59
CA ALA A 202 19.16 6.38 3.75
C ALA A 202 17.88 6.35 4.60
N ALA A 203 17.07 5.29 4.49
CA ALA A 203 15.86 5.13 5.31
C ALA A 203 16.22 4.80 6.77
N VAL A 204 17.23 3.97 7.00
CA VAL A 204 17.76 3.68 8.34
C VAL A 204 18.30 4.96 9.00
N ASP A 205 19.13 5.73 8.29
CA ASP A 205 19.66 7.00 8.79
C ASP A 205 18.53 7.99 9.12
N ALA A 206 17.49 8.03 8.28
CA ALA A 206 16.30 8.85 8.54
C ALA A 206 15.58 8.42 9.83
N LEU A 207 15.37 7.12 10.04
CA LEU A 207 14.73 6.60 11.26
C LEU A 207 15.56 6.87 12.53
N VAL A 208 16.89 6.79 12.43
CA VAL A 208 17.79 7.20 13.52
C VAL A 208 17.66 8.69 13.81
N SER A 209 17.64 9.54 12.77
CA SER A 209 17.50 10.99 12.94
C SER A 209 16.16 11.41 13.56
N LEU A 210 15.11 10.62 13.28
CA LEU A 210 13.77 10.79 13.86
C LEU A 210 13.67 10.30 15.31
N GLY A 211 14.70 9.61 15.83
CA GLY A 211 14.72 9.02 17.17
C GLY A 211 13.78 7.81 17.32
N VAL A 212 13.46 7.15 16.21
CA VAL A 212 12.60 5.95 16.19
C VAL A 212 13.41 4.70 16.54
N ILE A 213 14.66 4.65 16.10
CA ILE A 213 15.62 3.57 16.36
C ILE A 213 16.96 4.17 16.76
N ASP A 214 17.75 3.42 17.54
CA ASP A 214 19.14 3.78 17.82
C ASP A 214 20.06 3.27 16.71
N SER A 215 19.71 2.13 16.10
CA SER A 215 20.49 1.50 15.03
C SER A 215 19.64 0.58 14.15
N ALA A 216 20.23 0.11 13.03
CA ALA A 216 19.59 -0.86 12.14
C ALA A 216 19.16 -2.16 12.84
N ASP A 217 19.84 -2.56 13.92
CA ASP A 217 19.55 -3.80 14.67
C ASP A 217 18.19 -3.76 15.39
N ASP A 218 17.63 -2.57 15.59
CA ASP A 218 16.31 -2.38 16.19
C ASP A 218 15.18 -2.68 15.20
N LEU A 219 15.47 -2.78 13.90
CA LEU A 219 14.48 -3.03 12.86
C LEU A 219 14.19 -4.53 12.70
N VAL A 220 12.91 -4.81 12.51
CA VAL A 220 12.34 -6.14 12.25
C VAL A 220 11.82 -6.22 10.82
N ALA A 221 11.24 -5.13 10.32
CA ALA A 221 10.76 -5.01 8.96
C ALA A 221 11.01 -3.61 8.43
N LEU A 222 11.37 -3.53 7.15
CA LEU A 222 11.53 -2.28 6.42
C LEU A 222 11.07 -2.52 4.97
N THR A 223 10.35 -1.57 4.42
CA THR A 223 10.13 -1.46 2.97
C THR A 223 10.36 -0.01 2.58
N VAL A 224 11.18 0.23 1.56
CA VAL A 224 11.52 1.56 1.04
C VAL A 224 11.01 1.65 -0.39
N TYR A 225 10.23 2.68 -0.70
CA TYR A 225 9.53 2.78 -1.97
C TYR A 225 9.29 4.24 -2.38
N PRO A 226 9.28 4.57 -3.68
CA PRO A 226 8.81 5.86 -4.13
C PRO A 226 7.28 5.89 -4.12
N THR A 227 6.72 7.04 -3.76
CA THR A 227 5.32 7.36 -4.07
C THR A 227 5.20 7.83 -5.52
N GLN A 228 4.13 7.43 -6.20
CA GLN A 228 3.81 7.82 -7.58
C GLN A 228 3.71 9.34 -7.79
N SER A 229 3.83 9.77 -9.04
CA SER A 229 3.65 11.18 -9.44
C SER A 229 2.20 11.61 -9.66
N ILE A 230 1.30 10.67 -9.95
CA ILE A 230 -0.03 10.91 -10.56
C ILE A 230 -0.93 11.92 -9.82
N GLU A 231 -0.68 12.20 -8.54
CA GLU A 231 -1.41 13.24 -7.82
C GLU A 231 -1.13 14.64 -8.38
N GLU A 232 0.13 14.91 -8.74
CA GLU A 232 0.51 16.19 -9.35
C GLU A 232 -0.20 16.36 -10.70
N ASP A 233 -0.27 15.29 -11.50
CA ASP A 233 -1.00 15.27 -12.77
C ASP A 233 -2.50 15.47 -12.54
N THR A 234 -3.06 14.81 -11.54
CA THR A 234 -4.49 14.93 -11.19
C THR A 234 -4.83 16.35 -10.75
N ILE A 235 -3.98 16.99 -9.94
CA ILE A 235 -4.15 18.38 -9.52
C ILE A 235 -4.01 19.32 -10.72
N ALA A 236 -3.03 19.10 -11.60
CA ALA A 236 -2.86 19.89 -12.81
C ALA A 236 -4.07 19.81 -13.75
N VAL A 237 -4.64 18.61 -13.92
CA VAL A 237 -5.89 18.38 -14.67
C VAL A 237 -7.06 19.10 -14.00
N ALA A 238 -7.19 19.01 -12.67
CA ALA A 238 -8.26 19.69 -11.95
C ALA A 238 -8.16 21.22 -12.09
N ASP A 239 -6.95 21.78 -11.94
CA ASP A 239 -6.69 23.21 -12.09
C ASP A 239 -6.97 23.69 -13.53
N ASP A 240 -6.60 22.90 -14.55
CA ASP A 240 -6.92 23.20 -15.96
C ASP A 240 -8.42 23.16 -16.23
N VAL A 241 -9.13 22.18 -15.69
CA VAL A 241 -10.60 22.08 -15.78
C VAL A 241 -11.27 23.29 -15.12
N ASP A 242 -10.82 23.69 -13.92
CA ASP A 242 -11.38 24.82 -13.17
C ASP A 242 -11.07 26.17 -13.83
N ALA A 243 -9.91 26.30 -14.48
CA ALA A 243 -9.51 27.52 -15.19
C ALA A 243 -10.25 27.71 -16.52
N ARG A 244 -10.85 26.65 -17.07
CA ARG A 244 -11.53 26.69 -18.37
C ARG A 244 -12.97 27.17 -18.25
N GLU A 245 -13.40 27.87 -19.30
CA GLU A 245 -14.83 28.12 -19.48
C GLU A 245 -15.55 26.80 -19.75
N ALA A 246 -16.71 26.60 -19.11
CA ALA A 246 -17.50 25.39 -19.31
C ALA A 246 -17.75 25.17 -20.81
N PRO A 247 -17.46 23.97 -21.35
CA PRO A 247 -17.53 23.75 -22.79
C PRO A 247 -18.97 23.95 -23.27
N GLY A 248 -19.12 24.86 -24.22
CA GLY A 248 -20.42 25.12 -24.85
C GLY A 248 -20.83 23.98 -25.76
N PHE A 249 -22.13 23.81 -25.97
CA PHE A 249 -22.61 22.93 -27.03
C PHE A 249 -22.19 23.49 -28.39
N GLU A 250 -21.73 22.60 -29.29
CA GLU A 250 -21.35 22.97 -30.65
C GLU A 250 -22.52 23.60 -31.43
N ALA A 251 -23.74 23.20 -31.08
CA ALA A 251 -24.99 23.76 -31.56
C ALA A 251 -26.07 23.64 -30.47
N ALA A 252 -27.19 24.35 -30.65
CA ALA A 252 -28.34 24.20 -29.77
C ALA A 252 -28.81 22.72 -29.70
N PRO A 253 -29.07 22.16 -28.51
CA PRO A 253 -29.55 20.80 -28.37
C PRO A 253 -30.82 20.55 -29.18
N SER A 254 -30.88 19.42 -29.88
CA SER A 254 -32.07 18.97 -30.60
C SER A 254 -32.93 18.13 -29.67
N CYS A 255 -34.09 18.66 -29.26
CA CYS A 255 -35.01 17.95 -28.37
C CYS A 255 -36.21 17.37 -29.12
N ALA A 256 -36.56 16.11 -28.82
CA ALA A 256 -37.75 15.44 -29.29
C ALA A 256 -38.63 15.03 -28.09
N GLU A 257 -39.94 15.28 -28.20
CA GLU A 257 -40.91 14.74 -27.25
C GLU A 257 -41.11 13.24 -27.51
N GLU A 258 -40.87 12.43 -26.49
CA GLU A 258 -41.20 11.02 -26.44
C GLU A 258 -42.44 10.81 -25.54
N ALA A 259 -43.07 9.64 -25.60
CA ALA A 259 -44.37 9.41 -24.94
C ALA A 259 -44.38 9.66 -23.41
N LEU A 260 -43.22 9.57 -22.74
CA LEU A 260 -43.09 9.73 -21.29
C LEU A 260 -41.95 10.66 -20.86
N TRP A 261 -41.14 11.19 -21.79
CA TRP A 261 -39.94 11.97 -21.50
C TRP A 261 -39.51 12.81 -22.70
N ILE A 262 -38.54 13.70 -22.52
CA ILE A 262 -37.95 14.49 -23.61
C ILE A 262 -36.51 13.99 -23.80
N ARG A 263 -36.17 13.58 -25.04
CA ARG A 263 -34.78 13.29 -25.42
C ARG A 263 -34.17 14.56 -26.00
N CYS A 264 -33.07 15.05 -25.42
CA CYS A 264 -32.28 16.11 -26.02
C CYS A 264 -30.92 15.56 -26.43
N ASP A 265 -30.60 15.68 -27.71
CA ASP A 265 -29.33 15.28 -28.28
C ASP A 265 -28.47 16.54 -28.51
N ALA A 266 -27.26 16.55 -27.95
CA ALA A 266 -26.30 17.64 -28.11
C ALA A 266 -24.89 17.08 -28.37
N ARG A 267 -24.04 17.90 -28.98
CA ARG A 267 -22.62 17.60 -29.13
C ARG A 267 -21.80 18.63 -28.38
N VAL A 268 -20.76 18.13 -27.72
CA VAL A 268 -19.77 18.91 -27.01
C VAL A 268 -18.42 18.31 -27.35
N THR A 269 -17.43 19.17 -27.57
CA THR A 269 -16.04 18.76 -27.66
C THR A 269 -15.43 18.91 -26.27
N LEU A 270 -14.81 17.84 -25.79
CA LEU A 270 -14.10 17.80 -24.50
C LEU A 270 -12.63 17.49 -24.79
N ASN A 271 -11.73 17.96 -23.92
CA ASN A 271 -10.35 17.51 -23.96
C ASN A 271 -10.27 16.06 -23.49
N ASP A 272 -9.35 15.31 -24.06
CA ASP A 272 -9.01 13.98 -23.60
C ASP A 272 -7.72 14.04 -22.77
N TYR A 273 -7.83 14.07 -21.45
CA TYR A 273 -6.68 14.17 -20.54
C TYR A 273 -5.87 12.86 -20.43
N ARG A 274 -6.08 11.92 -21.35
CA ARG A 274 -5.37 10.63 -21.41
C ARG A 274 -4.36 10.56 -22.55
N ASP A 275 -4.29 11.59 -23.40
CA ASP A 275 -3.33 11.65 -24.51
C ASP A 275 -2.02 12.36 -24.12
N GLU A 276 -1.01 12.29 -24.99
CA GLU A 276 0.32 12.91 -24.76
C GLU A 276 0.25 14.45 -24.57
N ASP A 277 -0.87 15.08 -24.92
CA ASP A 277 -1.14 16.51 -24.79
C ASP A 277 -2.00 16.83 -23.54
N GLY A 278 -2.24 15.84 -22.68
CA GLY A 278 -3.04 15.92 -21.45
C GLY A 278 -2.40 16.76 -20.35
N VAL A 279 -2.51 18.08 -20.51
CA VAL A 279 -1.98 19.21 -19.70
C VAL A 279 -0.48 19.48 -19.84
#